data_AF-A0A2T6ADC3-F1
#
_entry.id   AF-A0A2T6ADC3-F1
#
_cell.length_a   1.000
_cell.length_b   1.000
_cell.length_c   1.000
_cell.angle_alpha   90.00
_cell.angle_beta   90.00
_cell.angle_gamma   90.00
#
_symmetry.space_group_name_H-M   'P 1'
#
loop_
_entity.id
_entity.type
_entity.pdbx_description
1 polymer ?
#
loop_
_entity_poly.entity_id
_entity_poly.type
_entity_poly.pdbx_seq_one_letter_code
_entity_poly.pdbx_strand_id
1 'polypeptide(L)'
;MTADPDTPDDKGPGRKPREVFSVYSSVSGKAETFADPREAGRAFFLADPAERPSVTHTLGNSARTMARTEIHGVHPGGEPRYFKSLPASHAPDAAFREGFLEAMEQSLKERLGEVAAVKGPAQAARVDSRLVDDLESFAFRVPVKAVQLWASRSTDILPGPVLKAAADAYAVGRGREAAVGWVRENEMADGNLRESGRVKVADGRQFTQGSEEWER
;
A
#
# COMPACT_ATOMS: atom_id res chain seq x y z
N MET A 1 -41.71 -20.43 -43.85
CA MET A 1 -40.72 -20.84 -42.83
C MET A 1 -39.37 -20.88 -43.52
N THR A 2 -38.70 -19.74 -43.57
CA THR A 2 -37.37 -19.57 -44.16
C THR A 2 -36.39 -19.39 -43.01
N ALA A 3 -35.45 -20.32 -42.87
CA ALA A 3 -34.32 -20.19 -41.95
C ALA A 3 -33.16 -19.55 -42.72
N ASP A 4 -32.76 -18.36 -42.29
CA ASP A 4 -31.48 -17.71 -42.63
C ASP A 4 -30.33 -18.46 -41.95
N PRO A 5 -29.26 -18.85 -42.68
CA PRO A 5 -28.00 -19.24 -42.07
C PRO A 5 -26.95 -18.17 -42.39
N ASP A 6 -26.94 -17.08 -41.65
CA ASP A 6 -25.79 -16.17 -41.65
C ASP A 6 -25.55 -15.61 -40.24
N THR A 7 -25.21 -16.52 -39.32
CA THR A 7 -24.48 -16.13 -38.11
C THR A 7 -23.00 -16.30 -38.45
N PRO A 8 -22.21 -15.24 -38.63
CA PRO A 8 -20.79 -15.40 -38.85
C PRO A 8 -20.15 -15.98 -37.59
N ASP A 9 -19.67 -17.21 -37.72
CA ASP A 9 -18.79 -17.90 -36.78
C ASP A 9 -17.55 -17.03 -36.53
N ASP A 10 -17.40 -16.50 -35.31
CA ASP A 10 -16.28 -15.67 -34.86
C ASP A 10 -15.00 -16.51 -34.64
N LYS A 11 -14.57 -17.25 -35.68
CA LYS A 11 -13.43 -18.18 -35.65
C LYS A 11 -12.48 -17.99 -36.83
N GLY A 12 -12.08 -16.75 -37.09
CA GLY A 12 -10.99 -16.46 -38.02
C GLY A 12 -9.62 -16.82 -37.41
N PRO A 13 -8.74 -17.58 -38.12
CA PRO A 13 -7.39 -17.85 -37.64
C PRO A 13 -6.56 -16.56 -37.68
N GLY A 14 -6.02 -16.15 -36.52
CA GLY A 14 -5.09 -15.01 -36.42
C GLY A 14 -5.53 -13.84 -35.52
N ARG A 15 -6.75 -13.85 -34.97
CA ARG A 15 -7.11 -12.87 -33.92
C ARG A 15 -6.49 -13.29 -32.59
N LYS A 16 -5.73 -12.41 -31.96
CA LYS A 16 -5.28 -12.59 -30.56
C LYS A 16 -6.51 -12.90 -29.69
N PRO A 17 -6.44 -13.85 -28.74
CA PRO A 17 -7.54 -14.11 -27.83
C PRO A 17 -7.98 -12.80 -27.18
N ARG A 18 -9.28 -12.49 -27.25
CA ARG A 18 -9.82 -11.30 -26.60
C ARG A 18 -9.66 -11.48 -25.09
N GLU A 19 -8.82 -10.65 -24.48
CA GLU A 19 -8.63 -10.56 -23.05
C GLU A 19 -9.59 -9.49 -22.49
N VAL A 20 -10.38 -9.85 -21.49
CA VAL A 20 -11.39 -8.96 -20.89
C VAL A 20 -11.48 -9.22 -19.39
N PHE A 21 -11.62 -8.13 -18.63
CA PHE A 21 -11.88 -8.13 -17.20
C PHE A 21 -13.31 -7.65 -16.96
N SER A 22 -14.15 -8.47 -16.34
CA SER A 22 -15.55 -8.14 -16.10
C SER A 22 -15.80 -7.95 -14.61
N VAL A 23 -16.25 -6.76 -14.21
CA VAL A 23 -16.73 -6.48 -12.85
C VAL A 23 -18.25 -6.72 -12.85
N TYR A 24 -18.69 -7.71 -12.08
CA TYR A 24 -20.10 -8.10 -11.99
C TYR A 24 -20.62 -7.91 -10.57
N SER A 25 -21.68 -7.12 -10.44
CA SER A 25 -22.42 -6.85 -9.20
C SER A 25 -23.59 -7.81 -9.09
N SER A 26 -23.51 -8.77 -8.17
CA SER A 26 -24.49 -9.86 -8.10
C SER A 26 -25.88 -9.44 -7.62
N VAL A 27 -26.00 -8.34 -6.88
CA VAL A 27 -27.29 -7.86 -6.35
C VAL A 27 -28.10 -7.16 -7.43
N SER A 28 -27.52 -6.17 -8.11
CA SER A 28 -28.17 -5.45 -9.20
C SER A 28 -28.08 -6.13 -10.57
N GLY A 29 -27.20 -7.12 -10.74
CA GLY A 29 -26.92 -7.74 -12.04
C GLY A 29 -26.12 -6.86 -13.00
N LYS A 30 -25.61 -5.70 -12.56
CA LYS A 30 -24.80 -4.80 -13.38
C LYS A 30 -23.45 -5.45 -13.71
N ALA A 31 -23.04 -5.32 -14.96
CA ALA A 31 -21.74 -5.81 -15.43
C ALA A 31 -21.03 -4.72 -16.24
N GLU A 32 -19.75 -4.52 -15.96
CA GLU A 32 -18.87 -3.62 -16.69
C GLU A 32 -17.64 -4.40 -17.16
N THR A 33 -17.19 -4.14 -18.40
CA THR A 33 -16.06 -4.84 -19.01
C THR A 33 -14.93 -3.89 -19.33
N PHE A 34 -13.71 -4.29 -19.00
CA PHE A 34 -12.50 -3.50 -19.17
C PHE A 34 -11.48 -4.30 -19.97
N ALA A 35 -10.72 -3.59 -20.81
CA ALA A 35 -9.56 -4.15 -21.50
C ALA A 35 -8.29 -4.05 -20.63
N ASP A 36 -8.20 -3.03 -19.77
CA ASP A 36 -7.08 -2.82 -18.86
C ASP A 36 -7.38 -3.44 -17.48
N PRO A 37 -6.56 -4.38 -16.98
CA PRO A 37 -6.70 -4.91 -15.62
C PRO A 37 -6.62 -3.83 -14.54
N ARG A 38 -5.86 -2.74 -14.75
CA ARG A 38 -5.75 -1.63 -13.79
C ARG A 38 -7.08 -0.91 -13.62
N GLU A 39 -7.74 -0.59 -14.74
CA GLU A 39 -9.08 0.02 -14.72
C GLU A 39 -10.10 -0.90 -14.04
N ALA A 40 -10.05 -2.21 -14.31
CA ALA A 40 -10.90 -3.19 -13.63
C ALA A 40 -10.65 -3.24 -12.12
N GLY A 41 -9.38 -3.15 -11.69
CA GLY A 41 -9.01 -3.08 -10.28
C GLY A 41 -9.56 -1.84 -9.58
N ARG A 42 -9.47 -0.69 -10.24
CA ARG A 42 -10.05 0.57 -9.77
C ARG A 42 -11.57 0.49 -9.68
N ALA A 43 -12.24 0.03 -10.74
CA ALA A 43 -13.69 -0.12 -10.77
C ALA A 43 -14.17 -1.10 -9.68
N PHE A 44 -13.46 -2.21 -9.51
CA PHE A 44 -13.76 -3.18 -8.46
C PHE A 44 -13.65 -2.58 -7.06
N PHE A 45 -12.63 -1.75 -6.78
CA PHE A 45 -12.53 -1.05 -5.49
C PHE A 45 -13.72 -0.11 -5.26
N LEU A 46 -14.04 0.72 -6.25
CA LEU A 46 -15.06 1.77 -6.17
C LEU A 46 -16.49 1.24 -6.12
N ALA A 47 -16.75 0.05 -6.67
CA ALA A 47 -18.06 -0.57 -6.61
C ALA A 47 -18.55 -0.73 -5.16
N ASP A 48 -19.82 -0.43 -4.91
CA ASP A 48 -20.44 -0.64 -3.61
C ASP A 48 -20.27 -2.10 -3.17
N PRO A 49 -19.63 -2.41 -2.03
CA PRO A 49 -19.50 -3.80 -1.62
C PRO A 49 -20.83 -4.47 -1.26
N ALA A 50 -21.89 -3.71 -0.92
CA ALA A 50 -23.21 -4.26 -0.66
C ALA A 50 -23.79 -4.93 -1.92
N GLU A 51 -23.39 -4.47 -3.10
CA GLU A 51 -23.71 -5.07 -4.40
C GLU A 51 -22.97 -6.40 -4.66
N ARG A 52 -22.04 -6.76 -3.77
CA ARG A 52 -21.17 -7.94 -3.82
C ARG A 52 -20.49 -8.07 -5.20
N PRO A 53 -19.68 -7.08 -5.60
CA PRO A 53 -18.98 -7.15 -6.86
C PRO A 53 -17.98 -8.32 -6.86
N SER A 54 -17.76 -8.89 -8.04
CA SER A 54 -16.74 -9.90 -8.32
C SER A 54 -16.08 -9.60 -9.65
N VAL A 55 -14.87 -10.10 -9.85
CA VAL A 55 -14.11 -9.87 -11.09
C VAL A 55 -13.83 -11.19 -11.77
N THR A 56 -14.21 -11.30 -13.03
CA THR A 56 -13.86 -12.43 -13.90
C THR A 56 -12.88 -11.98 -14.96
N HIS A 57 -11.81 -12.73 -15.14
CA HIS A 57 -10.87 -12.57 -16.26
C HIS A 57 -11.13 -13.64 -17.30
N THR A 58 -11.40 -13.20 -18.52
CA THR A 58 -11.65 -14.04 -19.68
C THR A 58 -10.52 -13.84 -20.69
N LEU A 59 -9.87 -14.92 -21.09
CA LEU A 59 -8.85 -14.95 -22.12
C LEU A 59 -9.25 -16.02 -23.16
N GLY A 60 -9.76 -15.57 -24.31
CA GLY A 60 -10.29 -16.49 -25.32
C GLY A 60 -11.42 -17.36 -24.75
N ASN A 61 -11.22 -18.68 -24.73
CA ASN A 61 -12.21 -19.64 -24.23
C ASN A 61 -12.00 -20.03 -22.75
N SER A 62 -11.09 -19.36 -22.04
CA SER A 62 -10.82 -19.59 -20.62
C SER A 62 -11.34 -18.44 -19.78
N ALA A 63 -12.00 -18.74 -18.68
CA ALA A 63 -12.45 -17.75 -17.70
C ALA A 63 -12.07 -18.17 -16.28
N ARG A 64 -11.70 -17.20 -15.44
CA ARG A 64 -11.47 -17.44 -14.01
C ARG A 64 -11.98 -16.27 -13.18
N THR A 65 -12.39 -16.54 -11.95
CA THR A 65 -12.62 -15.47 -10.97
C THR A 65 -11.28 -14.97 -10.45
N MET A 66 -11.06 -13.65 -10.54
CA MET A 66 -9.90 -12.97 -9.99
C MET A 66 -10.13 -12.50 -8.55
N ALA A 67 -11.27 -11.85 -8.31
CA ALA A 67 -11.55 -11.17 -7.05
C ALA A 67 -13.03 -11.33 -6.69
N ARG A 68 -13.33 -11.30 -5.38
CA ARG A 68 -14.68 -11.42 -4.84
C ARG A 68 -14.85 -10.49 -3.65
N THR A 69 -16.09 -10.08 -3.42
CA THR A 69 -16.50 -9.43 -2.18
C THR A 69 -17.13 -10.46 -1.25
N GLU A 70 -16.64 -10.51 -0.02
CA GLU A 70 -17.02 -11.44 1.03
C GLU A 70 -17.48 -10.67 2.28
N ILE A 71 -18.18 -11.34 3.19
CA ILE A 71 -18.59 -10.77 4.48
C ILE A 71 -17.76 -11.41 5.58
N HIS A 72 -16.98 -10.60 6.29
CA HIS A 72 -16.09 -11.02 7.37
C HIS A 72 -16.59 -10.43 8.71
N GLY A 73 -17.74 -10.92 9.15
CA GLY A 73 -18.38 -10.48 10.41
C GLY A 73 -19.25 -9.22 10.27
N VAL A 74 -19.49 -8.55 11.40
CA VAL A 74 -20.37 -7.38 11.50
C VAL A 74 -19.72 -6.26 12.31
N HIS A 75 -20.02 -5.01 11.98
CA HIS A 75 -19.66 -3.85 12.77
C HIS A 75 -20.51 -3.81 14.06
N PRO A 76 -20.08 -3.10 15.11
CA PRO A 76 -20.86 -2.94 16.35
C PRO A 76 -22.29 -2.40 16.13
N GLY A 77 -22.52 -1.65 15.04
CA GLY A 77 -23.83 -1.14 14.64
C GLY A 77 -24.72 -2.13 13.87
N GLY A 78 -24.28 -3.38 13.68
CA GLY A 78 -25.02 -4.43 12.95
C GLY A 78 -24.74 -4.51 11.45
N GLU A 79 -24.08 -3.50 10.87
CA GLU A 79 -23.73 -3.49 9.45
C GLU A 79 -22.71 -4.58 9.09
N PRO A 80 -22.83 -5.26 7.92
CA PRO A 80 -21.85 -6.26 7.50
C PRO A 80 -20.46 -5.65 7.25
N ARG A 81 -19.41 -6.36 7.67
CA ARG A 81 -18.03 -6.01 7.30
C ARG A 81 -17.68 -6.66 5.99
N TYR A 82 -17.58 -5.85 4.94
CA TYR A 82 -17.23 -6.35 3.61
C TYR A 82 -15.72 -6.40 3.40
N PHE A 83 -15.25 -7.51 2.84
CA PHE A 83 -13.86 -7.73 2.46
C PHE A 83 -13.76 -7.98 0.96
N LYS A 84 -12.82 -7.30 0.29
CA LYS A 84 -12.52 -7.52 -1.13
C LYS A 84 -11.19 -8.27 -1.27
N SER A 85 -11.25 -9.47 -1.86
CA SER A 85 -10.06 -10.27 -2.14
C SER A 85 -9.27 -9.71 -3.31
N LEU A 86 -7.95 -9.93 -3.30
CA LEU A 86 -7.06 -9.53 -4.39
C LEU A 86 -6.37 -10.76 -5.00
N PRO A 87 -6.31 -10.85 -6.33
CA PRO A 87 -5.65 -11.97 -7.01
C PRO A 87 -4.13 -11.85 -6.91
N ALA A 88 -3.41 -12.98 -6.92
CA ALA A 88 -1.94 -12.99 -6.79
C ALA A 88 -1.19 -14.01 -7.67
N SER A 89 -1.90 -14.75 -8.52
CA SER A 89 -1.36 -15.98 -9.12
C SER A 89 -0.98 -15.86 -10.59
N HIS A 90 -1.40 -14.81 -11.29
CA HIS A 90 -1.23 -14.67 -12.75
C HIS A 90 -0.71 -13.28 -13.15
N ALA A 91 -0.14 -13.19 -14.35
CA ALA A 91 0.46 -11.96 -14.88
C ALA A 91 -0.45 -10.69 -14.79
N PRO A 92 -1.73 -10.70 -15.20
CA PRO A 92 -2.57 -9.49 -15.12
C PRO A 92 -2.94 -9.10 -13.68
N ASP A 93 -2.72 -9.98 -12.71
CA ASP A 93 -3.10 -9.74 -11.31
C ASP A 93 -2.30 -8.57 -10.71
N ALA A 94 -1.06 -8.37 -11.12
CA ALA A 94 -0.23 -7.29 -10.60
C ALA A 94 -0.81 -5.90 -10.94
N ALA A 95 -1.12 -5.68 -12.23
CA ALA A 95 -1.73 -4.43 -12.69
C ALA A 95 -3.13 -4.21 -12.10
N PHE A 96 -3.92 -5.28 -11.96
CA PHE A 96 -5.21 -5.22 -11.27
C PHE A 96 -5.06 -4.77 -9.81
N ARG A 97 -4.14 -5.39 -9.05
CA ARG A 97 -3.86 -5.00 -7.67
C ARG A 97 -3.40 -3.55 -7.57
N GLU A 98 -2.59 -3.10 -8.51
CA GLU A 98 -2.10 -1.73 -8.55
C GLU A 98 -3.25 -0.72 -8.68
N GLY A 99 -4.14 -0.91 -9.68
CA GLY A 99 -5.30 -0.03 -9.86
C GLY A 99 -6.26 -0.04 -8.67
N PHE A 100 -6.45 -1.20 -8.03
CA PHE A 100 -7.22 -1.30 -6.79
C PHE A 100 -6.57 -0.51 -5.65
N LEU A 101 -5.26 -0.66 -5.43
CA LEU A 101 -4.54 0.00 -4.34
C LEU A 101 -4.41 1.52 -4.56
N GLU A 102 -4.25 1.97 -5.80
CA GLU A 102 -4.27 3.39 -6.15
C GLU A 102 -5.63 4.03 -5.83
N ALA A 103 -6.73 3.34 -6.19
CA ALA A 103 -8.07 3.80 -5.87
C ALA A 103 -8.34 3.82 -4.36
N MET A 104 -7.85 2.80 -3.63
CA MET A 104 -7.93 2.74 -2.17
C MET A 104 -7.14 3.87 -1.51
N GLU A 105 -5.90 4.11 -1.94
CA GLU A 105 -5.06 5.19 -1.43
C GLU A 105 -5.73 6.56 -1.62
N GLN A 106 -6.29 6.81 -2.81
CA GLN A 106 -7.00 8.06 -3.10
C GLN A 106 -8.26 8.23 -2.24
N SER A 107 -9.09 7.20 -2.14
CA SER A 107 -10.28 7.20 -1.29
C SER A 107 -9.95 7.41 0.19
N LEU A 108 -8.87 6.82 0.69
CA LEU A 108 -8.41 7.04 2.06
C LEU A 108 -7.92 8.48 2.28
N LYS A 109 -7.19 9.07 1.32
CA LYS A 109 -6.76 10.48 1.38
C LYS A 109 -7.95 11.43 1.51
N GLU A 110 -8.99 11.22 0.73
CA GLU A 110 -10.20 12.04 0.74
C GLU A 110 -10.95 11.90 2.07
N ARG A 111 -11.25 10.66 2.49
CA ARG A 111 -12.01 10.39 3.71
C ARG A 111 -11.29 10.82 4.99
N LEU A 112 -9.96 10.66 5.06
CA LEU A 112 -9.17 11.21 6.17
C LEU A 112 -9.17 12.74 6.18
N GLY A 113 -9.16 13.38 5.00
CA GLY A 113 -9.30 14.83 4.88
C GLY A 113 -10.65 15.34 5.40
N GLU A 114 -11.73 14.65 5.07
CA GLU A 114 -13.07 14.95 5.57
C GLU A 114 -13.17 14.79 7.09
N VAL A 115 -12.66 13.68 7.63
CA VAL A 115 -12.64 13.43 9.08
C VAL A 115 -11.85 14.51 9.82
N ALA A 116 -10.68 14.92 9.30
CA ALA A 116 -9.87 15.99 9.89
C ALA A 116 -10.57 17.37 9.83
N ALA A 117 -11.44 17.60 8.85
CA ALA A 117 -12.20 18.84 8.71
C ALA A 117 -13.40 18.92 9.68
N VAL A 118 -13.84 17.79 10.23
CA VAL A 118 -14.98 17.72 11.15
C VAL A 118 -14.53 17.92 12.60
N LYS A 119 -15.07 18.95 13.27
CA LYS A 119 -14.73 19.29 14.67
C LYS A 119 -15.35 18.31 15.68
N GLY A 120 -14.57 17.33 16.13
CA GLY A 120 -14.85 16.57 17.36
C GLY A 120 -15.01 15.05 17.17
N PRO A 121 -14.60 14.22 18.15
CA PRO A 121 -14.48 12.77 18.01
C PRO A 121 -15.82 12.04 17.78
N ALA A 122 -16.94 12.61 18.26
CA ALA A 122 -18.27 12.04 18.10
C ALA A 122 -18.87 12.23 16.69
N GLN A 123 -18.35 13.16 15.88
CA GLN A 123 -18.74 13.29 14.47
C GLN A 123 -17.78 12.53 13.55
N ALA A 124 -16.47 12.52 13.83
CA ALA A 124 -15.48 11.71 13.09
C ALA A 124 -15.86 10.22 13.01
N ALA A 125 -16.27 9.61 14.13
CA ALA A 125 -16.68 8.20 14.19
C ALA A 125 -17.99 7.88 13.45
N ARG A 126 -18.79 8.90 13.08
CA ARG A 126 -20.03 8.73 12.28
C ARG A 126 -19.80 8.89 10.78
N VAL A 127 -18.68 9.48 10.37
CA VAL A 127 -18.44 9.90 8.99
C VAL A 127 -18.14 8.70 8.10
N ASP A 128 -17.39 7.71 8.60
CA ASP A 128 -17.08 6.52 7.81
C ASP A 128 -16.79 5.30 8.69
N SER A 129 -17.76 4.38 8.76
CA SER A 129 -17.64 3.12 9.50
C SER A 129 -16.62 2.15 8.90
N ARG A 130 -16.23 2.35 7.64
CA ARG A 130 -15.31 1.49 6.87
C ARG A 130 -13.90 2.04 6.81
N LEU A 131 -13.67 3.28 7.22
CA LEU A 131 -12.35 3.93 7.18
C LEU A 131 -11.28 3.06 7.85
N VAL A 132 -11.56 2.56 9.05
CA VAL A 132 -10.61 1.73 9.81
C VAL A 132 -10.30 0.43 9.09
N ASP A 133 -11.32 -0.26 8.55
CA ASP A 133 -11.14 -1.54 7.87
C ASP A 133 -10.36 -1.38 6.55
N ASP A 134 -10.62 -0.30 5.80
CA ASP A 134 -9.88 0.02 4.58
C ASP A 134 -8.43 0.44 4.89
N LEU A 135 -8.21 1.18 5.98
CA LEU A 135 -6.89 1.60 6.43
C LEU A 135 -6.05 0.39 6.89
N GLU A 136 -6.64 -0.54 7.66
CA GLU A 136 -6.02 -1.81 8.06
C GLU A 136 -5.71 -2.68 6.84
N SER A 137 -6.65 -2.76 5.89
CA SER A 137 -6.46 -3.46 4.62
C SER A 137 -5.34 -2.85 3.78
N PHE A 138 -5.23 -1.52 3.75
CA PHE A 138 -4.17 -0.82 3.05
C PHE A 138 -2.82 -1.02 3.76
N ALA A 139 -2.78 -0.95 5.09
CA ALA A 139 -1.58 -1.20 5.89
C ALA A 139 -1.04 -2.62 5.72
N PHE A 140 -1.93 -3.62 5.62
CA PHE A 140 -1.53 -4.99 5.33
C PHE A 140 -0.79 -5.14 3.99
N ARG A 141 -1.16 -4.33 2.99
CA ARG A 141 -0.68 -4.46 1.61
C ARG A 141 0.46 -3.49 1.27
N VAL A 142 0.41 -2.28 1.83
CA VAL A 142 1.32 -1.17 1.54
C VAL A 142 1.68 -0.43 2.84
N PRO A 143 2.37 -1.10 3.79
CA PRO A 143 2.50 -0.65 5.17
C PRO A 143 3.14 0.73 5.30
N VAL A 144 4.23 0.99 4.57
CA VAL A 144 4.93 2.28 4.63
C VAL A 144 4.04 3.44 4.18
N LYS A 145 3.31 3.27 3.07
CA LYS A 145 2.38 4.31 2.58
C LYS A 145 1.23 4.53 3.55
N ALA A 146 0.71 3.47 4.16
CA ALA A 146 -0.39 3.59 5.13
C ALA A 146 0.02 4.42 6.36
N VAL A 147 1.22 4.17 6.89
CA VAL A 147 1.78 4.92 8.03
C VAL A 147 1.98 6.39 7.66
N GLN A 148 2.58 6.67 6.49
CA GLN A 148 2.78 8.04 6.00
C GLN A 148 1.45 8.76 5.76
N LEU A 149 0.47 8.07 5.18
CA LEU A 149 -0.85 8.61 4.92
C LEU A 149 -1.53 9.03 6.23
N TRP A 150 -1.55 8.15 7.24
CA TRP A 150 -2.09 8.47 8.56
C TRP A 150 -1.38 9.67 9.19
N ALA A 151 -0.05 9.62 9.29
CA ALA A 151 0.74 10.66 9.93
C ALA A 151 0.59 12.04 9.26
N SER A 152 0.32 12.08 7.95
CA SER A 152 0.10 13.34 7.22
C SER A 152 -1.26 13.99 7.47
N ARG A 153 -2.23 13.26 8.02
CA ARG A 153 -3.64 13.70 8.13
C ARG A 153 -4.22 13.62 9.54
N SER A 154 -3.59 12.89 10.43
CA SER A 154 -4.07 12.68 11.79
C SER A 154 -2.92 12.69 12.79
N THR A 155 -3.18 13.29 13.95
CA THR A 155 -2.34 13.21 15.16
C THR A 155 -2.93 12.27 16.21
N ASP A 156 -4.04 11.61 15.89
CA ASP A 156 -4.72 10.70 16.80
C ASP A 156 -3.98 9.37 16.95
N ILE A 157 -4.41 8.59 17.93
CA ILE A 157 -3.95 7.22 18.16
C ILE A 157 -4.20 6.39 16.90
N LEU A 158 -3.17 5.68 16.44
CA LEU A 158 -3.25 4.76 15.31
C LEU A 158 -4.39 3.75 15.52
N PRO A 159 -5.35 3.65 14.59
CA PRO A 159 -6.40 2.65 14.66
C PRO A 159 -5.85 1.26 14.30
N GLY A 160 -6.47 0.23 14.87
CA GLY A 160 -6.25 -1.16 14.48
C GLY A 160 -4.86 -1.76 14.79
N PRO A 161 -4.73 -3.08 14.80
CA PRO A 161 -3.47 -3.76 15.08
C PRO A 161 -2.48 -3.76 13.91
N VAL A 162 -2.95 -3.85 12.66
CA VAL A 162 -2.06 -4.00 11.49
C VAL A 162 -1.32 -2.69 11.22
N LEU A 163 -2.02 -1.55 11.28
CA LEU A 163 -1.39 -0.25 11.09
C LEU A 163 -0.41 0.08 12.22
N LYS A 164 -0.74 -0.28 13.47
CA LYS A 164 0.20 -0.13 14.60
C LYS A 164 1.49 -0.92 14.37
N ALA A 165 1.36 -2.20 14.00
CA ALA A 165 2.52 -3.03 13.68
C ALA A 165 3.33 -2.46 12.50
N ALA A 166 2.66 -1.92 11.48
CA ALA A 166 3.32 -1.25 10.36
C ALA A 166 4.10 0.01 10.82
N ALA A 167 3.54 0.80 11.72
CA ALA A 167 4.19 1.99 12.27
C ALA A 167 5.42 1.64 13.13
N ASP A 168 5.30 0.62 13.98
CA ASP A 168 6.41 0.12 14.80
C ASP A 168 7.57 -0.37 13.91
N ALA A 169 7.26 -1.16 12.88
CA ALA A 169 8.25 -1.62 11.91
C ALA A 169 8.89 -0.46 11.13
N TYR A 170 8.10 0.54 10.75
CA TYR A 170 8.58 1.74 10.06
C TYR A 170 9.54 2.57 10.93
N ALA A 171 9.21 2.75 12.22
CA ALA A 171 10.05 3.47 13.18
C ALA A 171 11.40 2.77 13.40
N VAL A 172 11.41 1.45 13.53
CA VAL A 172 12.63 0.65 13.63
C VAL A 172 13.49 0.78 12.38
N GLY A 173 12.88 0.73 11.19
CA GLY A 173 13.58 0.92 9.91
C GLY A 173 14.27 2.29 9.82
N ARG A 174 13.54 3.36 10.16
CA ARG A 174 14.07 4.74 10.17
C ARG A 174 15.21 4.93 11.16
N GLY A 175 15.11 4.33 12.35
CA GLY A 175 16.20 4.36 13.35
C GLY A 175 17.48 3.71 12.84
N ARG A 176 17.36 2.59 12.09
CA ARG A 176 18.50 1.93 11.45
C ARG A 176 19.11 2.77 10.33
N GLU A 177 18.29 3.37 9.46
CA GLU A 177 18.79 4.26 8.40
C GLU A 177 19.52 5.48 8.96
N ALA A 178 18.98 6.10 10.02
CA ALA A 178 19.62 7.24 10.68
C ALA A 178 20.97 6.86 11.29
N ALA A 179 21.08 5.68 11.93
CA ALA A 179 22.34 5.17 12.45
C ALA A 179 23.37 4.92 11.34
N VAL A 180 22.96 4.37 10.19
CA VAL A 180 23.86 4.17 9.03
C VAL A 180 24.32 5.50 8.43
N GLY A 181 23.43 6.50 8.38
CA GLY A 181 23.78 7.87 7.98
C GLY A 181 24.83 8.49 8.91
N TRP A 182 24.65 8.33 10.23
CA TRP A 182 25.58 8.80 11.25
C TRP A 182 26.96 8.14 11.16
N VAL A 183 27.00 6.82 10.90
CA VAL A 183 28.27 6.09 10.70
C VAL A 183 29.00 6.59 9.45
N ARG A 184 28.29 6.78 8.32
CA ARG A 184 28.89 7.30 7.08
C ARG A 184 29.41 8.73 7.22
N GLU A 185 28.68 9.60 7.91
CA GLU A 185 29.10 10.98 8.14
C GLU A 185 30.36 11.05 9.02
N ASN A 186 30.44 10.22 10.07
CA ASN A 186 31.63 10.15 10.93
C ASN A 186 32.83 9.48 10.23
N GLU A 187 32.63 8.46 9.40
CA GLU A 187 33.72 7.87 8.59
C GLU A 187 34.29 8.88 7.57
N MET A 188 33.44 9.74 7.01
CA MET A 188 33.90 10.84 6.13
C MET A 188 34.60 11.97 6.90
N ALA A 189 34.18 12.25 8.14
CA ALA A 189 34.84 13.23 9.01
C ALA A 189 36.23 12.75 9.47
N ASP A 190 36.37 11.47 9.82
CA ASP A 190 37.65 10.86 10.23
C ASP A 190 38.64 10.74 9.05
N GLY A 191 38.14 10.54 7.82
CA GLY A 191 38.95 10.57 6.60
C GLY A 191 39.55 11.95 6.30
N ASN A 192 38.83 13.03 6.63
CA ASN A 192 39.26 14.40 6.36
C ASN A 192 40.23 14.96 7.42
N LEU A 193 40.25 14.38 8.62
CA LEU A 193 41.19 14.78 9.68
C LEU A 193 42.63 14.26 9.45
N ARG A 194 42.83 13.27 8.57
CA ARG A 194 44.16 12.71 8.27
C ARG A 194 44.98 13.51 7.25
N GLU A 195 44.36 14.43 6.49
CA GLU A 195 45.07 15.16 5.43
C GLU A 195 45.61 16.55 5.84
N SER A 196 45.22 17.08 7.01
CA SER A 196 45.67 18.41 7.48
C SER A 196 46.74 18.40 8.59
N GLY A 197 47.35 17.25 8.86
CA GLY A 197 48.33 17.07 9.95
C GLY A 197 49.80 17.02 9.54
N ARG A 198 50.25 17.73 8.48
CA ARG A 198 51.69 17.85 8.16
C ARG A 198 52.33 18.96 9.00
N VAL A 199 52.50 18.72 10.30
CA VAL A 199 53.33 19.57 11.16
C VAL A 199 54.80 19.34 10.76
N LYS A 200 55.44 20.39 10.21
CA LYS A 200 56.89 20.44 10.00
C LYS A 200 57.56 20.37 11.37
N VAL A 201 58.25 19.27 11.64
CA VAL A 201 59.13 19.14 12.81
C VAL A 201 60.43 19.84 12.46
N ALA A 202 60.69 20.98 13.08
CA ALA A 202 61.98 21.66 13.04
C ALA A 202 62.51 21.78 14.47
N ASP A 203 63.59 21.06 14.68
CA ASP A 203 64.73 21.36 15.55
C ASP A 203 64.51 21.61 17.05
N GLY A 204 65.13 20.72 17.84
CA GLY A 204 65.87 21.12 19.04
C GLY A 204 65.06 21.34 20.32
N ARG A 205 64.91 20.28 21.12
CA ARG A 205 65.40 20.17 22.52
C ARG A 205 64.71 19.01 23.23
N GLN A 206 65.52 18.07 23.71
CA GLN A 206 65.12 17.07 24.69
C GLN A 206 64.80 17.78 26.01
N PHE A 207 63.62 17.51 26.56
CA PHE A 207 63.36 17.67 27.99
C PHE A 207 62.98 16.31 28.56
N THR A 208 63.80 15.87 29.51
CA THR A 208 63.57 14.73 30.39
C THR A 208 62.50 15.08 31.41
N GLN A 209 61.46 14.25 31.50
CA GLN A 209 60.57 14.17 32.67
C GLN A 209 60.39 12.67 32.90
N GLY A 210 61.02 12.07 33.90
CA GLY A 210 60.81 12.39 35.31
C GLY A 210 59.97 11.25 35.85
N SER A 211 60.64 10.13 36.11
CA SER A 211 60.12 9.01 36.89
C SER A 211 59.84 9.49 38.31
N GLU A 212 58.66 9.19 38.83
CA GLU A 212 58.26 9.11 40.24
C GLU A 212 56.72 9.10 40.22
N GLU A 213 55.97 8.48 41.11
CA GLU A 213 56.19 7.45 42.11
C GLU A 213 54.75 7.21 42.62
N TRP A 214 54.31 5.95 42.60
CA TRP A 214 53.49 5.27 43.60
C TRP A 214 52.21 5.86 44.24
N GLU A 215 51.37 4.88 44.58
CA GLU A 215 50.32 4.88 45.63
C GLU A 215 48.99 5.58 45.31
N ARG A 216 47.83 4.94 45.47
CA ARG A 216 47.47 3.70 46.15
C ARG A 216 46.09 3.24 45.64
#